data_AF-A0A2S8VPM3-F1
#
_entry.id   AF-A0A2S8VPM3-F1
#
_cell.length_a   1.000
_cell.length_b   1.000
_cell.length_c   1.000
_cell.angle_alpha   90.00
_cell.angle_beta   90.00
_cell.angle_gamma   90.00
#
_symmetry.space_group_name_H-M   'P 1'
#
loop_
_entity.id
_entity.type
_entity.pdbx_description
1 polymer ?
#
loop_
_entity_poly.entity_id
_entity_poly.type
_entity_poly.pdbx_seq_one_letter_code
_entity_poly.pdbx_strand_id
1 'polypeptide(L)'
;MSVGAIPSSGGVEAAIRRASSTTGVDFDFLMKTARRESAMNPSARASTSSASGLFQFIEQTWLATVKQHGAKHGYGQYADLIHRGDDGRWRVQGSARNVVLDLRFDAQAASAMAAELTASNAAYLRGRTGQEPGAGDLYAAHFLGPAGAAKLMEAMQSRPGASAASLFPDAASANRSIFYRNGRHATVAEVHANLQRTAGEGAPASGVGSAPKNAMPDLSEKDRMLAARLDRLKQDQSLLALLLGQDGQGGKSSGFGGAFAPPAETSV
;
A
#
# COMPACT_ATOMS: atom_id res chain seq x y z
N MET A 1 19.11 19.85 -12.91
CA MET A 1 17.81 20.16 -13.55
C MET A 1 16.75 19.31 -12.86
N SER A 2 16.02 19.89 -11.91
CA SER A 2 14.87 19.23 -11.27
C SER A 2 13.72 19.27 -12.27
N VAL A 3 13.28 18.11 -12.78
CA VAL A 3 12.06 18.05 -13.58
C VAL A 3 10.90 18.17 -12.59
N GLY A 4 10.27 19.36 -12.56
CA GLY A 4 9.08 19.59 -11.77
C GLY A 4 7.95 18.66 -12.20
N ALA A 5 7.18 18.15 -11.24
CA ALA A 5 6.01 17.33 -11.49
C ALA A 5 5.10 18.04 -12.51
N ILE A 6 4.79 17.36 -13.62
CA ILE A 6 3.81 17.85 -14.57
C ILE A 6 2.47 17.92 -13.82
N PRO A 7 1.82 19.08 -13.72
CA PRO A 7 0.56 19.21 -13.03
C PRO A 7 -0.48 18.34 -13.76
N SER A 8 -0.92 17.29 -13.08
CA SER A 8 -1.98 16.42 -13.56
C SER A 8 -3.26 17.24 -13.68
N SER A 9 -3.80 17.32 -14.89
CA SER A 9 -4.90 18.23 -15.30
C SER A 9 -6.27 17.96 -14.63
N GLY A 10 -6.29 17.26 -13.48
CA GLY A 10 -7.50 16.97 -12.69
C GLY A 10 -7.24 16.66 -11.21
N GLY A 11 -5.99 16.75 -10.72
CA GLY A 11 -5.66 16.49 -9.32
C GLY A 11 -5.70 15.00 -8.90
N VAL A 12 -5.34 14.74 -7.65
CA VAL A 12 -5.22 13.38 -7.06
C VAL A 12 -6.54 12.60 -7.13
N GLU A 13 -7.67 13.25 -6.84
CA GLU A 13 -8.96 12.56 -6.84
C GLU A 13 -9.37 12.07 -8.24
N ALA A 14 -9.16 12.89 -9.27
CA ALA A 14 -9.47 12.47 -10.65
C ALA A 14 -8.57 11.32 -11.12
N ALA A 15 -7.31 11.29 -10.67
CA ALA A 15 -6.41 10.17 -10.91
C ALA A 15 -6.93 8.87 -10.30
N ILE A 16 -7.37 8.91 -9.05
CA ILE A 16 -7.96 7.76 -8.35
C ILE A 16 -9.26 7.32 -9.03
N ARG A 17 -10.11 8.27 -9.43
CA ARG A 17 -11.37 7.99 -10.14
C ARG A 17 -11.15 7.30 -11.47
N ARG A 18 -10.15 7.76 -12.25
CA ARG A 18 -9.76 7.12 -13.51
C ARG A 18 -9.21 5.72 -13.28
N ALA A 19 -8.34 5.54 -12.30
CA ALA A 19 -7.79 4.23 -11.99
C ALA A 19 -8.88 3.23 -11.56
N SER A 20 -9.83 3.67 -10.74
CA SER A 20 -11.01 2.88 -10.37
C SER A 20 -11.80 2.44 -11.60
N SER A 21 -12.16 3.37 -12.49
CA SER A 21 -12.98 3.05 -13.66
C SER A 21 -12.29 2.12 -14.67
N THR A 22 -10.96 2.21 -14.83
CA THR A 22 -10.22 1.39 -15.81
C THR A 22 -9.86 -0.01 -15.30
N THR A 23 -9.87 -0.22 -13.98
CA THR A 23 -9.46 -1.50 -13.36
C THR A 23 -10.62 -2.25 -12.70
N GLY A 24 -11.72 -1.57 -12.40
CA GLY A 24 -12.85 -2.13 -11.65
C GLY A 24 -12.62 -2.20 -10.13
N VAL A 25 -11.50 -1.67 -9.63
CA VAL A 25 -11.28 -1.52 -8.18
C VAL A 25 -12.13 -0.37 -7.66
N ASP A 26 -12.73 -0.57 -6.49
CA ASP A 26 -13.60 0.41 -5.85
C ASP A 26 -12.88 1.75 -5.58
N PHE A 27 -13.55 2.85 -5.94
CA PHE A 27 -13.01 4.19 -5.79
C PHE A 27 -12.77 4.54 -4.32
N ASP A 28 -13.71 4.21 -3.44
CA ASP A 28 -13.62 4.54 -2.02
C ASP A 28 -12.51 3.76 -1.34
N PHE A 29 -12.27 2.50 -1.75
CA PHE A 29 -11.13 1.71 -1.30
C PHE A 29 -9.79 2.37 -1.67
N LEU A 30 -9.63 2.81 -2.92
CA LEU A 30 -8.41 3.50 -3.35
C LEU A 30 -8.23 4.85 -2.64
N MET A 31 -9.32 5.59 -2.43
CA MET A 31 -9.33 6.85 -1.69
C MET A 31 -8.90 6.67 -0.22
N LYS A 32 -9.49 5.70 0.48
CA LYS A 32 -9.12 5.34 1.86
C LYS A 32 -7.66 4.90 1.94
N THR A 33 -7.20 4.15 0.94
CA THR A 33 -5.81 3.72 0.85
C THR A 33 -4.87 4.91 0.69
N ALA A 34 -5.09 5.80 -0.29
CA ALA A 34 -4.27 6.99 -0.48
C ALA A 34 -4.23 7.90 0.77
N ARG A 35 -5.36 8.04 1.48
CA ARG A 35 -5.42 8.79 2.76
C ARG A 35 -4.57 8.15 3.85
N ARG A 36 -4.64 6.83 4.02
CA ARG A 36 -3.85 6.11 5.03
C ARG A 36 -2.36 6.12 4.71
N GLU A 37 -2.00 5.91 3.45
CA GLU A 37 -0.60 5.76 3.06
C GLU A 37 0.15 7.11 3.04
N SER A 38 -0.48 8.18 2.56
CA SER A 38 0.23 9.45 2.31
C SER A 38 -0.53 10.71 2.75
N ALA A 39 -1.69 10.57 3.40
CA ALA A 39 -2.62 11.69 3.63
C ALA A 39 -2.96 12.44 2.32
N MET A 40 -3.10 11.70 1.20
CA MET A 40 -3.35 12.24 -0.14
C MET A 40 -2.20 13.07 -0.74
N ASN A 41 -0.98 12.94 -0.21
CA ASN A 41 0.19 13.66 -0.68
C ASN A 41 0.97 12.84 -1.73
N PRO A 42 0.94 13.22 -3.03
CA PRO A 42 1.68 12.51 -4.07
C PRO A 42 3.20 12.66 -3.92
N SER A 43 3.69 13.61 -3.12
CA SER A 43 5.12 13.83 -2.87
C SER A 43 5.63 13.15 -1.59
N ALA A 44 4.80 12.35 -0.92
CA ALA A 44 5.17 11.70 0.33
C ALA A 44 6.39 10.77 0.16
N ARG A 45 7.26 10.75 1.18
CA ARG A 45 8.45 9.89 1.24
C ARG A 45 8.60 9.38 2.67
N ALA A 46 8.74 8.07 2.83
CA ALA A 46 9.06 7.49 4.12
C ALA A 46 10.54 7.74 4.45
N SER A 47 10.85 8.05 5.71
CA SER A 47 12.22 8.34 6.17
C SER A 47 13.11 7.09 6.30
N THR A 48 12.51 5.92 6.38
CA THR A 48 13.19 4.66 6.76
C THR A 48 13.12 3.59 5.68
N SER A 49 12.63 3.97 4.51
CA SER A 49 12.12 3.06 3.51
C SER A 49 12.13 3.71 2.13
N SER A 50 12.27 2.91 1.08
CA SER A 50 12.06 3.39 -0.29
C SER A 50 10.59 3.69 -0.64
N ALA A 51 9.65 3.57 0.30
CA ALA A 51 8.24 3.88 0.09
C ALA A 51 8.05 5.35 -0.28
N SER A 52 7.35 5.61 -1.37
CA SER A 52 7.19 6.96 -1.92
C SER A 52 5.89 7.10 -2.68
N GLY A 53 5.39 8.33 -2.73
CA GLY A 53 4.24 8.69 -3.53
C GLY A 53 2.91 8.48 -2.82
N LEU A 54 1.84 8.72 -3.58
CA LEU A 54 0.45 8.72 -3.10
C LEU A 54 0.04 7.42 -2.39
N PHE A 55 0.58 6.28 -2.84
CA PHE A 55 0.29 4.94 -2.31
C PHE A 55 1.50 4.30 -1.62
N GLN A 56 2.54 5.08 -1.29
CA GLN A 56 3.74 4.62 -0.58
C GLN A 56 4.39 3.36 -1.19
N PHE A 57 4.44 3.28 -2.52
CA PHE A 57 5.05 2.17 -3.22
C PHE A 57 6.53 2.01 -2.87
N ILE A 58 6.91 0.83 -2.38
CA ILE A 58 8.33 0.46 -2.29
C ILE A 58 8.87 0.14 -3.68
N GLU A 59 10.18 0.29 -3.84
CA GLU A 59 10.85 0.15 -5.14
C GLU A 59 10.59 -1.18 -5.86
N GLN A 60 10.73 -2.33 -5.19
CA GLN A 60 10.58 -3.62 -5.87
C GLN A 60 9.14 -3.86 -6.31
N THR A 61 8.16 -3.56 -5.45
CA THR A 61 6.74 -3.65 -5.78
C THR A 61 6.37 -2.68 -6.90
N TRP A 62 6.92 -1.46 -6.89
CA TRP A 62 6.74 -0.49 -7.97
C TRP A 62 7.24 -1.02 -9.31
N LEU A 63 8.51 -1.45 -9.36
CA LEU A 63 9.12 -1.93 -10.60
C LEU A 63 8.39 -3.17 -11.14
N ALA A 64 8.01 -4.10 -10.26
CA ALA A 64 7.19 -5.26 -10.62
C ALA A 64 5.86 -4.84 -11.24
N THR A 65 5.14 -3.92 -10.59
CA THR A 65 3.81 -3.48 -11.02
C THR A 65 3.87 -2.71 -12.33
N VAL A 66 4.83 -1.79 -12.49
CA VAL A 66 5.07 -1.06 -13.75
C VAL A 66 5.47 -2.03 -14.86
N LYS A 67 6.33 -3.01 -14.58
CA LYS A 67 6.71 -4.01 -15.59
C LYS A 67 5.49 -4.78 -16.11
N GLN A 68 4.61 -5.18 -15.20
CA GLN A 68 3.47 -6.05 -15.52
C GLN A 68 2.30 -5.27 -16.15
N HIS A 69 2.02 -4.05 -15.68
CA HIS A 69 0.79 -3.32 -16.03
C HIS A 69 1.05 -1.97 -16.71
N GLY A 70 2.29 -1.46 -16.71
CA GLY A 70 2.60 -0.12 -17.19
C GLY A 70 2.15 0.12 -18.63
N ALA A 71 2.37 -0.84 -19.53
CA ALA A 71 1.96 -0.74 -20.94
C ALA A 71 0.45 -0.52 -21.11
N LYS A 72 -0.39 -1.16 -20.29
CA LYS A 72 -1.87 -1.02 -20.33
C LYS A 72 -2.33 0.41 -20.04
N HIS A 73 -1.51 1.18 -19.32
CA HIS A 73 -1.83 2.54 -18.87
C HIS A 73 -0.96 3.61 -19.54
N GLY A 74 -0.29 3.29 -20.65
CA GLY A 74 0.54 4.25 -21.41
C GLY A 74 1.96 4.43 -20.87
N TYR A 75 2.40 3.62 -19.90
CA TYR A 75 3.75 3.62 -19.32
C TYR A 75 4.65 2.51 -19.91
N GLY A 76 4.34 2.01 -21.10
CA GLY A 76 5.06 0.88 -21.74
C GLY A 76 6.56 1.16 -21.91
N GLN A 77 6.91 2.36 -22.37
CA GLN A 77 8.31 2.79 -22.50
C GLN A 77 9.10 2.71 -21.17
N TYR A 78 8.44 2.85 -20.02
CA TYR A 78 9.05 2.71 -18.71
C TYR A 78 9.13 1.25 -18.28
N ALA A 79 8.09 0.46 -18.59
CA ALA A 79 8.06 -0.98 -18.35
C ALA A 79 9.17 -1.73 -19.12
N ASP A 80 9.50 -1.28 -20.33
CA ASP A 80 10.54 -1.88 -21.17
C ASP A 80 11.95 -1.71 -20.59
N LEU A 81 12.18 -0.65 -19.83
CA LEU A 81 13.45 -0.38 -19.13
C LEU A 81 13.67 -1.29 -17.91
N ILE A 82 12.60 -1.93 -17.43
CA ILE A 82 12.61 -2.78 -16.25
C ILE A 82 12.92 -4.22 -16.66
N HIS A 83 13.96 -4.78 -16.05
CA HIS A 83 14.39 -6.16 -16.25
C HIS A 83 14.58 -6.87 -14.91
N ARG A 84 14.53 -8.19 -14.96
CA ARG A 84 14.79 -9.06 -13.81
C ARG A 84 16.23 -9.55 -13.91
N GLY A 85 17.02 -9.34 -12.86
CA GLY A 85 18.37 -9.90 -12.80
C GLY A 85 18.38 -11.36 -12.35
N ASP A 86 19.56 -11.97 -12.36
CA ASP A 86 19.75 -13.40 -12.05
C ASP A 86 19.37 -13.76 -10.59
N ASP A 87 19.42 -12.79 -9.68
CA ASP A 87 18.97 -12.93 -8.29
C ASP A 87 17.44 -12.78 -8.13
N GLY A 88 16.71 -12.66 -9.23
CA GLY A 88 15.25 -12.51 -9.27
C GLY A 88 14.76 -11.09 -9.01
N ARG A 89 15.62 -10.11 -8.72
CA ARG A 89 15.18 -8.74 -8.41
C ARG A 89 14.95 -7.89 -9.66
N TRP A 90 13.95 -7.01 -9.58
CA TRP A 90 13.67 -6.00 -10.60
C TRP A 90 14.67 -4.85 -10.55
N ARG A 91 15.15 -4.43 -11.71
CA ARG A 91 16.16 -3.38 -11.88
C ARG A 91 15.87 -2.51 -13.11
N VAL A 92 16.38 -1.29 -13.06
CA VAL A 92 16.50 -0.37 -14.20
C VAL A 92 17.95 0.08 -14.25
N GLN A 93 18.55 0.09 -15.44
CA GLN A 93 19.95 0.44 -15.63
C GLN A 93 20.15 1.95 -15.76
N GLY A 94 21.32 2.41 -15.31
CA GLY A 94 21.83 3.76 -15.56
C GLY A 94 20.91 4.88 -15.06
N SER A 95 20.96 6.02 -15.76
CA SER A 95 20.22 7.24 -15.43
C SER A 95 18.71 7.08 -15.54
N ALA A 96 18.22 6.11 -16.30
CA ALA A 96 16.79 5.87 -16.49
C ALA A 96 16.09 5.39 -15.21
N ARG A 97 16.84 4.86 -14.24
CA ARG A 97 16.29 4.37 -12.97
C ARG A 97 15.47 5.43 -12.23
N ASN A 98 15.98 6.65 -12.13
CA ASN A 98 15.28 7.70 -11.40
C ASN A 98 13.97 8.07 -12.09
N VAL A 99 13.98 8.13 -13.42
CA VAL A 99 12.77 8.44 -14.20
C VAL A 99 11.67 7.42 -13.93
N VAL A 100 12.00 6.12 -13.95
CA VAL A 100 11.02 5.05 -13.66
C VAL A 100 10.53 5.13 -12.21
N LEU A 101 11.41 5.42 -11.25
CA LEU A 101 11.04 5.49 -9.83
C LEU A 101 10.27 6.75 -9.46
N ASP A 102 10.51 7.87 -10.15
CA ASP A 102 9.86 9.15 -9.89
C ASP A 102 8.42 9.20 -10.38
N LEU A 103 8.01 8.28 -11.27
CA LEU A 103 6.61 8.05 -11.61
C LEU A 103 5.74 7.70 -10.39
N ARG A 104 6.32 7.28 -9.25
CA ARG A 104 5.58 7.14 -7.98
C ARG A 104 5.00 8.46 -7.48
N PHE A 105 5.60 9.59 -7.85
CA PHE A 105 5.12 10.93 -7.49
C PHE A 105 4.11 11.48 -8.51
N ASP A 106 3.91 10.80 -9.63
CA ASP A 106 2.85 11.12 -10.58
C ASP A 106 1.54 10.48 -10.11
N ALA A 107 0.53 11.30 -9.83
CA ALA A 107 -0.73 10.81 -9.29
C ALA A 107 -1.45 9.84 -10.24
N GLN A 108 -1.37 10.04 -11.57
CA GLN A 108 -2.02 9.16 -12.54
C GLN A 108 -1.33 7.80 -12.56
N ALA A 109 0.00 7.78 -12.63
CA ALA A 109 0.78 6.54 -12.65
C ALA A 109 0.61 5.78 -11.33
N ALA A 110 0.74 6.48 -10.20
CA ALA A 110 0.61 5.88 -8.88
C ALA A 110 -0.79 5.30 -8.65
N SER A 111 -1.86 6.03 -9.02
CA SER A 111 -3.23 5.52 -8.91
C SER A 111 -3.48 4.31 -9.81
N ALA A 112 -3.04 4.35 -11.07
CA ALA A 112 -3.20 3.24 -12.00
C ALA A 112 -2.49 1.97 -11.50
N MET A 113 -1.24 2.10 -11.06
CA MET A 113 -0.47 0.96 -10.55
C MET A 113 -1.02 0.44 -9.22
N ALA A 114 -1.52 1.32 -8.33
CA ALA A 114 -2.17 0.90 -7.09
C ALA A 114 -3.42 0.06 -7.39
N ALA A 115 -4.26 0.51 -8.32
CA ALA A 115 -5.47 -0.20 -8.70
C ALA A 115 -5.17 -1.53 -9.38
N GLU A 116 -4.17 -1.61 -10.26
CA GLU A 116 -3.72 -2.88 -10.86
C GLU A 116 -3.15 -3.86 -9.83
N LEU A 117 -2.38 -3.37 -8.86
CA LEU A 117 -1.87 -4.20 -7.76
C LEU A 117 -3.02 -4.74 -6.90
N THR A 118 -4.00 -3.89 -6.56
CA THR A 118 -5.20 -4.28 -5.82
C THR A 118 -6.01 -5.33 -6.60
N ALA A 119 -6.26 -5.12 -7.89
CA ALA A 119 -6.98 -6.07 -8.75
C ALA A 119 -6.23 -7.42 -8.85
N SER A 120 -4.90 -7.38 -8.98
CA SER A 120 -4.06 -8.57 -9.04
C SER A 120 -4.08 -9.36 -7.72
N ASN A 121 -4.04 -8.65 -6.58
CA ASN A 121 -4.20 -9.28 -5.27
C ASN A 121 -5.59 -9.90 -5.12
N ALA A 122 -6.65 -9.21 -5.55
CA ALA A 122 -8.01 -9.74 -5.50
C ALA A 122 -8.15 -11.02 -6.33
N ALA A 123 -7.64 -11.01 -7.56
CA ALA A 123 -7.63 -12.18 -8.43
C ALA A 123 -6.84 -13.35 -7.82
N TYR A 124 -5.67 -13.08 -7.23
CA TYR A 124 -4.87 -14.10 -6.55
C TYR A 124 -5.62 -14.72 -5.37
N LEU A 125 -6.18 -13.90 -4.48
CA LEU A 125 -6.91 -14.39 -3.31
C LEU A 125 -8.14 -15.20 -3.70
N ARG A 126 -8.91 -14.71 -4.70
CA ARG A 126 -10.05 -15.44 -5.24
C ARG A 126 -9.64 -16.79 -5.82
N GLY A 127 -8.59 -16.82 -6.64
CA GLY A 127 -8.08 -18.06 -7.22
C GLY A 127 -7.54 -19.04 -6.19
N ARG A 128 -6.92 -18.53 -5.12
CA ARG A 128 -6.29 -19.38 -4.09
C ARG A 128 -7.27 -19.92 -3.05
N THR A 129 -8.30 -19.14 -2.71
CA THR A 129 -9.22 -19.44 -1.60
C THR A 129 -10.63 -19.81 -2.05
N GLY A 130 -10.98 -19.52 -3.30
CA GLY A 130 -12.34 -19.69 -3.83
C GLY A 130 -13.36 -18.68 -3.27
N GLN A 131 -12.90 -17.67 -2.51
CA GLN A 131 -13.76 -16.65 -1.90
C GLN A 131 -13.48 -15.27 -2.50
N GLU A 132 -14.49 -14.40 -2.52
CA GLU A 132 -14.30 -13.00 -2.90
C GLU A 132 -13.60 -12.25 -1.75
N PRO A 133 -12.43 -11.64 -1.98
CA PRO A 133 -11.71 -10.94 -0.92
C PRO A 133 -12.36 -9.61 -0.56
N GLY A 134 -12.57 -9.39 0.73
CA GLY A 134 -13.02 -8.10 1.27
C GLY A 134 -11.89 -7.06 1.39
N ALA A 135 -12.22 -5.85 1.83
CA ALA A 135 -11.24 -4.78 2.03
C ALA A 135 -10.15 -5.19 3.04
N GLY A 136 -10.52 -5.90 4.12
CA GLY A 136 -9.58 -6.42 5.11
C GLY A 136 -8.62 -7.46 4.52
N ASP A 137 -9.07 -8.29 3.57
CA ASP A 137 -8.23 -9.30 2.92
C ASP A 137 -7.25 -8.66 1.93
N LEU A 138 -7.67 -7.63 1.19
CA LEU A 138 -6.77 -6.87 0.32
C LEU A 138 -5.78 -6.02 1.11
N TYR A 139 -6.19 -5.49 2.25
CA TYR A 139 -5.27 -4.83 3.18
C TYR A 139 -4.31 -5.84 3.80
N ALA A 140 -4.79 -7.03 4.15
CA ALA A 140 -3.93 -8.14 4.57
C ALA A 140 -2.94 -8.54 3.45
N ALA A 141 -3.32 -8.46 2.17
CA ALA A 141 -2.41 -8.77 1.06
C ALA A 141 -1.31 -7.72 0.92
N HIS A 142 -1.63 -6.45 1.17
CA HIS A 142 -0.62 -5.39 1.28
C HIS A 142 0.29 -5.59 2.52
N PHE A 143 -0.25 -6.14 3.62
CA PHE A 143 0.48 -6.29 4.87
C PHE A 143 1.35 -7.58 4.96
N LEU A 144 0.74 -8.72 4.67
CA LEU A 144 1.36 -10.05 4.77
C LEU A 144 1.94 -10.54 3.44
N GLY A 145 1.66 -9.85 2.34
CA GLY A 145 1.75 -10.37 1.00
C GLY A 145 0.51 -11.18 0.59
N PRO A 146 0.27 -11.37 -0.71
CA PRO A 146 -0.92 -12.07 -1.22
C PRO A 146 -1.02 -13.51 -0.71
N ALA A 147 0.09 -14.25 -0.64
CA ALA A 147 0.11 -15.61 -0.08
C ALA A 147 -0.20 -15.64 1.43
N GLY A 148 0.29 -14.66 2.18
CA GLY A 148 0.02 -14.53 3.61
C GLY A 148 -1.44 -14.20 3.89
N ALA A 149 -2.04 -13.31 3.08
CA ALA A 149 -3.46 -13.01 3.14
C ALA A 149 -4.34 -14.21 2.78
N ALA A 150 -3.99 -14.98 1.73
CA ALA A 150 -4.69 -16.22 1.41
C ALA A 150 -4.65 -17.22 2.58
N LYS A 151 -3.46 -17.39 3.20
CA LYS A 151 -3.30 -18.23 4.40
C LYS A 151 -4.16 -17.73 5.57
N LEU A 152 -4.31 -16.41 5.73
CA LEU A 152 -5.16 -15.82 6.77
C LEU A 152 -6.64 -16.10 6.49
N MET A 153 -7.09 -15.92 5.25
CA MET A 153 -8.46 -16.23 4.82
C MET A 153 -8.81 -17.72 5.04
N GLU A 154 -7.93 -18.63 4.64
CA GLU A 154 -8.10 -20.07 4.87
C GLU A 154 -8.16 -20.41 6.36
N ALA A 155 -7.30 -19.78 7.17
CA ALA A 155 -7.29 -19.99 8.62
C ALA A 155 -8.55 -19.41 9.29
N MET A 156 -9.10 -18.32 8.76
CA MET A 156 -10.33 -17.72 9.27
C MET A 156 -11.52 -18.66 9.10
N GLN A 157 -11.57 -19.40 7.98
CA GLN A 157 -12.61 -20.40 7.73
C GLN A 157 -12.43 -21.67 8.55
N SER A 158 -11.21 -22.18 8.65
CA SER A 158 -10.94 -23.51 9.22
C SER A 158 -10.66 -23.50 10.73
N ARG A 159 -10.07 -22.42 11.25
CA ARG A 159 -9.57 -22.34 12.63
C ARG A 159 -9.45 -20.89 13.13
N PRO A 160 -10.56 -20.13 13.20
CA PRO A 160 -10.54 -18.71 13.57
C PRO A 160 -9.97 -18.44 14.97
N GLY A 161 -10.07 -19.41 15.89
CA GLY A 161 -9.50 -19.32 17.25
C GLY A 161 -8.01 -19.66 17.36
N ALA A 162 -7.34 -20.07 16.28
CA ALA A 162 -5.92 -20.40 16.32
C ALA A 162 -5.05 -19.16 16.54
N SER A 163 -3.88 -19.33 17.15
CA SER A 163 -2.87 -18.28 17.33
C SER A 163 -2.38 -17.77 15.97
N ALA A 164 -2.66 -16.50 15.65
CA ALA A 164 -2.17 -15.87 14.44
C ALA A 164 -0.64 -15.72 14.47
N ALA A 165 -0.06 -15.46 15.64
CA ALA A 165 1.39 -15.39 15.81
C ALA A 165 2.10 -16.70 15.45
N SER A 166 1.45 -17.85 15.69
CA SER A 166 1.99 -19.16 15.31
C SER A 166 1.91 -19.41 13.80
N LEU A 167 0.94 -18.79 13.11
CA LEU A 167 0.78 -18.91 11.66
C LEU A 167 1.68 -17.94 10.88
N PHE A 168 2.02 -16.80 11.48
CA PHE A 168 2.77 -15.72 10.86
C PHE A 168 3.92 -15.24 11.77
N PRO A 169 4.88 -16.10 12.13
CA PRO A 169 5.90 -15.80 13.15
C PRO A 169 6.72 -14.55 12.82
N ASP A 170 7.18 -14.42 11.58
CA ASP A 170 7.94 -13.25 11.11
C ASP A 170 7.13 -11.96 11.16
N ALA A 171 5.83 -12.01 10.82
CA ALA A 171 4.96 -10.84 10.89
C ALA A 171 4.65 -10.49 12.35
N ALA A 172 4.52 -11.49 13.21
CA ALA A 172 4.25 -11.35 14.63
C ALA A 172 5.45 -10.78 15.41
N SER A 173 6.67 -11.16 15.07
CA SER A 173 7.89 -10.58 15.67
C SER A 173 8.04 -9.12 15.30
N ALA A 174 7.71 -8.78 14.07
CA ALA A 174 7.84 -7.45 13.50
C ALA A 174 6.71 -6.51 13.97
N ASN A 175 5.48 -7.04 14.11
CA ASN A 175 4.26 -6.28 14.38
C ASN A 175 3.55 -6.74 15.65
N ARG A 176 4.24 -6.62 16.79
CA ARG A 176 3.76 -7.13 18.09
C ARG A 176 2.36 -6.62 18.47
N SER A 177 2.04 -5.36 18.18
CA SER A 177 0.74 -4.75 18.50
C SER A 177 -0.45 -5.37 17.74
N ILE A 178 -0.22 -5.97 16.57
CA ILE A 178 -1.25 -6.68 15.80
C ILE A 178 -1.44 -8.10 16.33
N PHE A 179 -0.33 -8.80 16.55
CA PHE A 179 -0.34 -10.24 16.81
C PHE A 179 -0.42 -10.61 18.29
N TYR A 180 -0.37 -9.63 19.20
CA TYR A 180 -0.45 -9.85 20.64
C TYR A 180 -1.38 -8.82 21.30
N ARG A 181 -2.20 -9.28 22.24
CA ARG A 181 -3.10 -8.44 23.05
C ARG A 181 -2.97 -8.81 24.52
N ASN A 182 -2.68 -7.83 25.38
CA ASN A 182 -2.59 -8.01 26.84
C ASN A 182 -1.71 -9.22 27.23
N GLY A 183 -0.57 -9.38 26.57
CA GLY A 183 0.36 -10.50 26.81
C GLY A 183 -0.02 -11.84 26.19
N ARG A 184 -1.21 -11.98 25.58
CA ARG A 184 -1.67 -13.19 24.88
C ARG A 184 -1.48 -13.08 23.36
N HIS A 185 -1.42 -14.22 22.68
CA HIS A 185 -1.40 -14.26 21.22
C HIS A 185 -2.80 -13.90 20.67
N ALA A 186 -2.86 -12.95 19.74
CA ALA A 186 -4.10 -12.67 19.03
C ALA A 186 -4.49 -13.88 18.18
N THR A 187 -5.79 -14.17 18.16
CA THR A 187 -6.37 -15.20 17.30
C THR A 187 -6.40 -14.75 15.85
N VAL A 188 -6.58 -15.70 14.92
CA VAL A 188 -6.78 -15.40 13.50
C VAL A 188 -7.95 -14.44 13.31
N ALA A 189 -9.07 -14.67 13.99
CA ALA A 189 -10.24 -13.80 13.93
C ALA A 189 -9.96 -12.38 14.44
N GLU A 190 -9.20 -12.24 15.53
CA GLU A 190 -8.85 -10.91 16.06
C GLU A 190 -7.91 -10.14 15.13
N VAL A 191 -6.94 -10.81 14.50
CA VAL A 191 -6.07 -10.18 13.51
C VAL A 191 -6.87 -9.77 12.26
N HIS A 192 -7.70 -10.67 11.74
CA HIS A 192 -8.56 -10.37 10.58
C HIS A 192 -9.50 -9.19 10.86
N ALA A 193 -10.20 -9.20 11.99
CA ALA A 193 -11.06 -8.09 12.39
C ALA A 193 -10.30 -6.77 12.59
N ASN A 194 -9.04 -6.83 13.02
CA ASN A 194 -8.20 -5.64 13.10
C ASN A 194 -7.88 -5.06 11.72
N LEU A 195 -7.44 -5.91 10.80
CA LEU A 195 -7.13 -5.51 9.43
C LEU A 195 -8.36 -4.99 8.69
N GLN A 196 -9.53 -5.60 8.89
CA GLN A 196 -10.80 -5.13 8.33
C GLN A 196 -11.16 -3.73 8.83
N ARG A 197 -10.97 -3.45 10.13
CA ARG A 197 -11.22 -2.11 10.69
C ARG A 197 -10.28 -1.06 10.12
N THR A 198 -9.01 -1.41 9.92
CA THR A 198 -8.01 -0.50 9.34
C THR A 198 -8.25 -0.24 7.85
N ALA A 199 -8.72 -1.24 7.11
CA ALA A 199 -9.08 -1.10 5.70
C ALA A 199 -10.35 -0.25 5.51
N GLY A 200 -11.27 -0.30 6.48
CA GLY A 200 -12.61 0.26 6.39
C GLY A 200 -13.63 -0.73 5.79
N GLU A 201 -14.91 -0.36 5.84
CA GLU A 201 -15.99 -1.16 5.23
C GLU A 201 -16.03 -0.98 3.70
N GLY A 202 -16.34 -2.05 2.97
CA GLY A 202 -16.50 -2.07 1.50
C GLY A 202 -15.99 -3.36 0.83
N ALA A 203 -16.58 -3.70 -0.32
CA ALA A 203 -16.10 -4.75 -1.22
C ALA A 203 -15.18 -4.11 -2.29
N PRO A 204 -13.86 -4.32 -2.21
CA PRO A 204 -12.88 -3.50 -2.93
C PRO A 204 -12.76 -3.83 -4.43
N ALA A 205 -13.37 -4.92 -4.89
CA ALA A 205 -13.46 -5.25 -6.31
C ALA A 205 -14.85 -5.83 -6.59
N SER A 206 -15.66 -5.12 -7.39
CA SER A 206 -16.88 -5.71 -7.94
C SER A 206 -16.51 -6.42 -9.24
N GLY A 207 -16.71 -7.73 -9.28
CA GLY A 207 -16.38 -8.55 -10.44
C GLY A 207 -17.14 -8.09 -11.69
N VAL A 208 -16.45 -7.44 -12.62
CA VAL A 208 -16.95 -7.25 -13.99
C VAL A 208 -16.05 -8.02 -14.94
N GLY A 209 -16.62 -9.08 -15.52
CA GLY A 209 -16.14 -9.73 -16.74
C GLY A 209 -15.04 -10.78 -16.56
N SER A 210 -15.39 -12.04 -16.83
CA SER A 210 -14.42 -13.07 -17.21
C SER A 210 -13.58 -12.58 -18.40
N ALA A 211 -12.29 -12.32 -18.17
CA ALA A 211 -11.31 -12.07 -19.23
C ALA A 211 -10.53 -13.37 -19.54
N PRO A 212 -9.99 -13.54 -20.76
CA PRO A 212 -9.69 -14.85 -21.33
C PRO A 212 -8.48 -15.53 -20.68
N LYS A 213 -8.49 -16.86 -20.74
CA LYS A 213 -7.41 -17.77 -20.38
C LYS A 213 -6.22 -17.62 -21.33
N ASN A 214 -5.45 -16.54 -21.21
CA ASN A 214 -4.07 -16.51 -21.70
C ASN A 214 -3.17 -16.02 -20.57
N ALA A 215 -2.59 -16.99 -19.87
CA ALA A 215 -1.63 -16.78 -18.79
C ALA A 215 -0.33 -16.18 -19.38
N MET A 216 -0.14 -14.88 -19.20
CA MET A 216 1.17 -14.25 -19.26
C MET A 216 1.87 -14.40 -17.90
N PRO A 217 3.21 -14.44 -17.84
CA PRO A 217 3.91 -15.00 -16.70
C PRO A 217 3.63 -14.19 -15.43
N ASP A 218 3.01 -14.89 -14.49
CA ASP A 218 2.76 -14.45 -13.13
C ASP A 218 4.08 -14.02 -12.48
N LEU A 219 4.08 -12.92 -11.69
CA LEU A 219 5.18 -12.64 -10.77
C LEU A 219 5.48 -13.94 -10.02
N SER A 220 6.72 -14.43 -10.09
CA SER A 220 6.98 -15.74 -9.50
C SER A 220 6.68 -15.66 -8.01
N GLU A 221 6.25 -16.77 -7.40
CA GLU A 221 5.89 -16.80 -5.98
C GLU A 221 7.03 -16.22 -5.09
N LYS A 222 8.28 -16.42 -5.53
CA LYS A 222 9.47 -15.82 -4.91
C LYS A 222 9.49 -14.29 -4.96
N ASP A 223 9.07 -13.67 -6.06
CA ASP A 223 9.01 -12.20 -6.20
C ASP A 223 7.95 -11.60 -5.31
N ARG A 224 6.78 -12.26 -5.24
CA ARG A 224 5.71 -11.88 -4.33
C ARG A 224 6.14 -12.02 -2.87
N MET A 225 6.85 -13.10 -2.53
CA MET A 225 7.38 -13.31 -1.19
C MET A 225 8.46 -12.30 -0.82
N LEU A 226 9.35 -11.93 -1.74
CA LEU A 226 10.39 -10.94 -1.50
C LEU A 226 9.81 -9.52 -1.35
N ALA A 227 8.87 -9.15 -2.22
CA ALA A 227 8.12 -7.91 -2.11
C ALA A 227 7.38 -7.84 -0.77
N ALA A 228 6.64 -8.90 -0.40
CA ALA A 228 5.96 -9.01 0.87
C ALA A 228 6.90 -8.95 2.08
N ARG A 229 8.11 -9.54 1.99
CA ARG A 229 9.12 -9.48 3.05
C ARG A 229 9.65 -8.06 3.23
N LEU A 230 9.85 -7.32 2.14
CA LEU A 230 10.30 -5.93 2.19
C LEU A 230 9.19 -4.99 2.66
N ASP A 231 7.93 -5.22 2.24
CA ASP A 231 6.76 -4.48 2.72
C ASP A 231 6.56 -4.70 4.24
N ARG A 232 6.71 -5.95 4.70
CA ARG A 232 6.60 -6.32 6.12
C ARG A 232 7.62 -5.61 7.02
N LEU A 233 8.90 -5.56 6.62
CA LEU A 233 9.95 -4.87 7.39
C LEU A 233 9.71 -3.35 7.54
N LYS A 234 8.82 -2.79 6.72
CA LYS A 234 8.57 -1.34 6.66
C LYS A 234 7.26 -0.95 7.32
N GLN A 235 6.26 -1.83 7.34
CA GLN A 235 5.00 -1.61 8.04
C GLN A 235 5.15 -1.60 9.56
N ASP A 236 6.23 -2.18 10.08
CA ASP A 236 6.67 -2.03 11.48
C ASP A 236 6.69 -0.56 11.93
N GLN A 237 6.82 0.40 11.00
CA GLN A 237 6.90 1.83 11.31
C GLN A 237 5.62 2.62 10.99
N SER A 238 4.81 2.23 10.00
CA SER A 238 3.52 2.90 9.74
C SER A 238 2.45 2.50 10.76
N LEU A 239 2.51 1.27 11.30
CA LEU A 239 1.68 0.84 12.42
C LEU A 239 1.96 1.61 13.70
N LEU A 240 3.20 2.04 13.94
CA LEU A 240 3.55 2.91 15.06
C LEU A 240 2.89 4.29 14.94
N ALA A 241 2.84 4.87 13.73
CA ALA A 241 2.17 6.15 13.50
C ALA A 241 0.65 6.08 13.71
N LEU A 242 0.02 4.95 13.38
CA LEU A 242 -1.41 4.72 13.64
C LEU A 242 -1.70 4.47 15.13
N LEU A 243 -0.78 3.81 15.85
CA LEU A 243 -0.90 3.54 17.29
C LEU A 243 -0.67 4.80 18.15
N LEU A 244 0.23 5.70 17.73
CA LEU A 244 0.54 6.96 18.42
C LEU A 244 -0.46 8.09 18.10
N GLY A 245 -1.37 7.91 17.13
CA GLY A 245 -2.41 8.87 16.78
C GLY A 245 -3.74 8.68 17.50
N GLN A 246 -3.84 7.69 18.39
CA GLN A 246 -5.10 7.32 19.03
C GLN A 246 -4.97 7.22 20.56
N ASP A 247 -4.43 8.26 21.19
CA ASP A 247 -4.61 8.53 22.62
C ASP A 247 -4.92 10.03 22.82
N GLY A 248 -6.12 10.33 23.34
CA GLY A 248 -6.40 11.65 23.94
C GLY A 248 -7.73 12.29 23.56
N GLN A 249 -8.83 11.80 24.12
CA GLN A 249 -10.05 12.60 24.28
C GLN A 249 -9.90 13.55 25.48
N GLY A 250 -10.13 14.85 25.27
CA GLY A 250 -10.51 15.81 26.31
C GLY A 250 -9.35 16.52 27.04
N GLY A 251 -8.93 17.68 26.52
CA GLY A 251 -8.01 18.57 27.22
C GLY A 251 -8.07 19.99 26.67
N LYS A 252 -8.75 20.85 27.43
CA LYS A 252 -8.93 22.31 27.30
C LYS A 252 -7.94 23.05 26.39
N SER A 253 -8.50 23.86 25.50
CA SER A 253 -7.84 25.01 24.87
C SER A 253 -7.19 25.91 25.93
N SER A 254 -5.87 26.04 25.88
CA SER A 254 -5.17 27.19 26.44
C SER A 254 -4.27 27.75 25.36
N GLY A 255 -4.54 28.99 24.97
CA GLY A 255 -3.86 29.70 23.90
C GLY A 255 -2.40 30.00 24.27
N PHE A 256 -1.55 29.94 23.25
CA PHE A 256 -0.22 30.55 23.29
C PHE A 256 -0.18 31.60 22.19
N GLY A 257 -0.57 32.81 22.57
CA GLY A 257 -0.37 34.03 21.80
C GLY A 257 0.47 34.98 22.64
N GLY A 258 1.61 35.41 22.09
CA GLY A 258 2.39 36.50 22.65
C GLY A 258 3.87 36.16 22.81
N ALA A 259 4.66 36.50 21.79
CA ALA A 259 5.99 37.08 21.93
C ALA A 259 6.59 37.27 20.54
N PHE A 260 6.36 38.43 19.91
CA PHE A 260 7.31 39.13 19.03
C PHE A 260 6.69 40.51 18.71
N ALA A 261 7.02 41.50 19.54
CA ALA A 261 6.87 42.92 19.22
C ALA A 261 8.28 43.53 19.14
N PRO A 262 8.58 44.38 18.14
CA PRO A 262 9.88 45.05 18.04
C PRO A 262 9.99 46.22 19.03
N PRO A 263 11.21 46.59 19.48
CA PRO A 263 11.40 47.70 20.41
C PRO A 263 11.22 49.06 19.73
N ALA A 264 10.66 50.00 20.49
CA ALA A 264 10.41 51.38 20.12
C ALA A 264 11.70 52.22 20.14
N GLU A 265 11.77 53.16 19.21
CA GLU A 265 12.75 54.23 19.13
C GLU A 265 12.61 55.21 20.30
N THR A 266 13.72 55.65 20.87
CA THR A 266 13.81 56.83 21.74
C THR A 266 14.56 57.93 21.01
N SER A 267 13.87 59.02 20.72
CA SER A 267 14.44 60.28 20.24
C SER A 267 15.08 61.07 21.38
N VAL A 268 16.19 61.74 21.06
CA VAL A 268 16.55 63.08 21.56
C VAL A 268 16.80 63.94 20.33
#